data_AF-A0A4Q7PAJ0-F1
#
_entry.id   AF-A0A4Q7PAJ0-F1
#
_cell.length_a   1.000
_cell.length_b   1.000
_cell.length_c   1.000
_cell.angle_alpha   90.00
_cell.angle_beta   90.00
_cell.angle_gamma   90.00
#
_symmetry.space_group_name_H-M   'P 1'
#
loop_
_entity.id
_entity.type
_entity.pdbx_description
1 polymer ?
#
loop_
_entity_poly.entity_id
_entity_poly.type
_entity_poly.pdbx_seq_one_letter_code
_entity_poly.pdbx_strand_id
1 'polypeptide(L)'
;MFKYLIFINVLFWLSLGTKAQDNVANFTDLVPFVTTPWEVIEEMLDMAKVTEDDYIIDLGSGDGRILILAAKKFGTKGLGIEIDKDLVREAFELAIKEGVEDLVDFKQGDLFELDFSKATVLTLYLFPDINLKLRPKIWEMPSGTRVISHRFDMGDWEPTETRTIELADGKKHTVFLWVIP
;
A
#
# COMPACT_ATOMS: atom_id res chain seq x y z
N MET A 1 80.08 32.08 4.65
CA MET A 1 79.57 31.56 3.36
C MET A 1 78.55 30.48 3.70
N PHE A 2 77.24 30.79 3.58
CA PHE A 2 76.08 29.87 3.38
C PHE A 2 75.96 28.64 4.34
N LYS A 3 74.87 28.28 5.01
CA LYS A 3 73.43 28.52 4.82
C LYS A 3 72.64 27.74 5.92
N TYR A 4 71.47 28.28 6.28
CA TYR A 4 70.23 27.63 6.73
C TYR A 4 70.11 26.86 8.06
N LEU A 5 69.54 27.61 9.01
CA LEU A 5 68.47 27.28 9.94
C LEU A 5 67.34 26.45 9.29
N ILE A 6 67.01 25.28 9.84
CA ILE A 6 65.79 24.53 9.52
C ILE A 6 64.85 24.61 10.73
N PHE A 7 63.81 25.44 10.60
CA PHE A 7 62.63 25.39 11.44
C PHE A 7 61.79 24.17 11.06
N ILE A 8 61.57 23.25 11.99
CA ILE A 8 60.57 22.19 11.85
C ILE A 8 59.21 22.83 12.19
N ASN A 9 58.46 23.22 11.17
CA ASN A 9 57.03 23.51 11.29
C ASN A 9 56.27 22.19 11.32
N VAL A 10 55.80 21.78 12.50
CA VAL A 10 54.83 20.69 12.64
C VAL A 10 53.47 21.24 12.19
N LEU A 11 53.09 20.96 10.95
CA LEU A 11 51.73 21.19 10.47
C LEU A 11 50.79 20.16 11.14
N PHE A 12 49.98 20.63 12.08
CA PHE A 12 48.80 19.90 12.57
C PHE A 12 47.75 19.88 11.46
N TRP A 13 47.58 18.73 10.81
CA TRP A 13 46.42 18.47 9.95
C TRP A 13 45.21 18.17 10.84
N LEU A 14 44.27 19.12 10.94
CA LEU A 14 42.91 18.81 11.39
C LEU A 14 42.20 18.07 10.25
N SER A 15 42.06 16.75 10.36
CA SER A 15 41.09 16.03 9.56
C SER A 15 39.68 16.41 10.04
N LEU A 16 39.04 17.36 9.35
CA LEU A 16 37.59 17.50 9.40
C LEU A 16 37.02 16.20 8.83
N GLY A 17 36.64 15.29 9.71
CA GLY A 17 35.84 14.13 9.34
C GLY A 17 34.53 14.65 8.77
N THR A 18 34.41 14.64 7.45
CA THR A 18 33.12 14.76 6.77
C THR A 18 32.31 13.57 7.21
N LYS A 19 31.35 13.77 8.13
CA LYS A 19 30.25 12.84 8.26
C LYS A 19 29.46 12.94 6.96
N ALA A 20 29.76 12.05 6.02
CA ALA A 20 28.79 11.67 5.02
C ALA A 20 27.59 11.18 5.82
N GLN A 21 26.53 11.97 5.82
CA GLN A 21 25.26 11.53 6.33
C GLN A 21 24.78 10.51 5.32
N ASP A 22 24.96 9.23 5.65
CA ASP A 22 24.40 8.12 4.89
C ASP A 22 22.87 8.28 4.94
N ASN A 23 22.33 9.08 4.02
CA ASN A 23 20.92 9.08 3.67
C ASN A 23 20.67 7.76 2.95
N VAL A 24 20.50 6.69 3.73
CA VAL A 24 19.89 5.46 3.24
C VAL A 24 18.46 5.86 2.89
N ALA A 25 18.17 6.04 1.61
CA ALA A 25 16.82 6.25 1.13
C ALA A 25 15.92 5.17 1.75
N ASN A 26 14.84 5.59 2.42
CA ASN A 26 13.91 4.61 2.96
C ASN A 26 13.24 3.93 1.75
N PHE A 27 12.93 2.63 1.86
CA PHE A 27 12.24 1.89 0.79
C PHE A 27 10.94 2.59 0.32
N THR A 28 10.29 3.31 1.23
CA THR A 28 9.12 4.16 0.99
C THR A 28 9.40 5.31 0.00
N ASP A 29 10.62 5.84 -0.04
CA ASP A 29 10.99 6.95 -0.95
C ASP A 29 11.15 6.47 -2.41
N LEU A 30 11.26 5.15 -2.63
CA LEU A 30 11.51 4.54 -3.94
C LEU A 30 10.25 4.02 -4.63
N VAL A 31 9.14 3.93 -3.91
CA VAL A 31 7.87 3.38 -4.41
C VAL A 31 6.85 4.52 -4.50
N PRO A 32 6.47 4.96 -5.72
CA PRO A 32 5.54 6.09 -5.85
C PRO A 32 4.15 5.71 -5.33
N PHE A 33 3.55 6.60 -4.53
CA PHE A 33 2.14 6.51 -4.20
C PHE A 33 1.30 6.80 -5.44
N VAL A 34 0.64 5.77 -5.96
CA VAL A 34 -0.28 5.85 -7.10
C VAL A 34 -1.62 5.31 -6.67
N THR A 35 -2.66 6.09 -6.93
CA THR A 35 -3.99 5.76 -6.44
C THR A 35 -4.84 5.07 -7.49
N THR A 36 -5.74 4.21 -7.02
CA THR A 36 -6.81 3.66 -7.86
C THR A 36 -7.84 4.77 -8.14
N PRO A 37 -8.24 4.99 -9.41
CA PRO A 37 -9.32 5.92 -9.75
C PRO A 37 -10.65 5.48 -9.12
N TRP A 38 -11.51 6.43 -8.74
CA TRP A 38 -12.76 6.15 -8.03
C TRP A 38 -13.66 5.18 -8.78
N GLU A 39 -13.79 5.35 -10.09
CA GLU A 39 -14.60 4.50 -10.96
C GLU A 39 -14.07 3.05 -10.99
N VAL A 40 -12.75 2.88 -10.89
CA VAL A 40 -12.14 1.54 -10.79
C VAL A 40 -12.38 0.94 -9.42
N ILE A 41 -12.37 1.73 -8.35
CA ILE A 41 -12.71 1.26 -7.00
C ILE A 41 -14.18 0.81 -6.95
N GLU A 42 -15.10 1.56 -7.54
CA GLU A 42 -16.51 1.16 -7.61
C GLU A 42 -16.67 -0.20 -8.28
N GLU A 43 -16.04 -0.37 -9.44
CA GLU A 43 -16.05 -1.65 -10.17
C GLU A 43 -15.39 -2.77 -9.35
N MET A 44 -14.31 -2.49 -8.62
CA MET A 44 -13.70 -3.46 -7.71
C MET A 44 -14.71 -3.92 -6.64
N LEU A 45 -15.30 -2.98 -5.90
CA LEU A 45 -16.23 -3.32 -4.81
C LEU A 45 -17.48 -4.04 -5.33
N ASP A 46 -18.00 -3.64 -6.50
CA ASP A 46 -19.15 -4.28 -7.14
C ASP A 46 -18.81 -5.70 -7.64
N MET A 47 -17.63 -5.89 -8.23
CA MET A 47 -17.12 -7.21 -8.67
C MET A 47 -16.91 -8.16 -7.48
N ALA A 48 -16.42 -7.65 -6.35
CA ALA A 48 -16.32 -8.39 -5.09
C ALA A 48 -17.68 -8.56 -4.38
N LYS A 49 -18.75 -7.96 -4.89
CA LYS A 49 -20.10 -8.01 -4.28
C LYS A 49 -20.06 -7.62 -2.81
N VAL A 50 -19.39 -6.51 -2.51
CA VAL A 50 -19.26 -5.99 -1.15
C VAL A 50 -20.63 -5.63 -0.59
N THR A 51 -20.83 -5.94 0.69
CA THR A 51 -22.06 -5.65 1.45
C THR A 51 -21.74 -5.06 2.82
N GLU A 52 -22.75 -4.62 3.57
CA GLU A 52 -22.58 -4.12 4.94
C GLU A 52 -22.05 -5.19 5.92
N ASP A 53 -22.29 -6.47 5.62
CA ASP A 53 -21.83 -7.62 6.41
C ASP A 53 -20.34 -7.92 6.23
N ASP A 54 -19.68 -7.25 5.29
CA ASP A 54 -18.27 -7.47 5.00
C ASP A 54 -17.34 -6.75 5.99
N TYR A 55 -16.15 -7.33 6.12
CA TYR A 55 -15.00 -6.70 6.75
C TYR A 55 -13.87 -6.64 5.74
N ILE A 56 -13.55 -5.43 5.28
CA ILE A 56 -12.54 -5.20 4.24
C ILE A 56 -11.18 -4.94 4.90
N ILE A 57 -10.14 -5.63 4.44
CA ILE A 57 -8.76 -5.22 4.71
C ILE A 57 -8.11 -4.75 3.40
N ASP A 58 -7.54 -3.56 3.43
CA ASP A 58 -6.83 -2.95 2.30
C ASP A 58 -5.32 -2.93 2.58
N LEU A 59 -4.54 -3.68 1.79
CA LEU A 59 -3.09 -3.77 1.97
C LEU A 59 -2.39 -2.72 1.10
N GLY A 60 -1.68 -1.80 1.73
CA GLY A 60 -1.16 -0.59 1.08
C GLY A 60 -2.27 0.42 0.84
N SER A 61 -3.00 0.77 1.91
CA SER A 61 -4.26 1.52 1.80
C SER A 61 -4.08 2.97 1.35
N GLY A 62 -2.86 3.52 1.40
CA GLY A 62 -2.61 4.89 0.98
C GLY A 62 -3.48 5.92 1.70
N ASP A 63 -4.17 6.75 0.93
CA ASP A 63 -5.12 7.77 1.43
C ASP A 63 -6.49 7.19 1.88
N GLY A 64 -6.61 5.86 1.96
CA GLY A 64 -7.77 5.16 2.48
C GLY A 64 -8.99 5.14 1.57
N ARG A 65 -8.89 5.65 0.33
CA ARG A 65 -10.01 5.88 -0.58
C ARG A 65 -10.88 4.65 -0.86
N ILE A 66 -10.30 3.44 -0.87
CA ILE A 66 -11.05 2.20 -1.10
C ILE A 66 -12.02 1.97 0.06
N LEU A 67 -11.52 1.99 1.29
CA LEU A 67 -12.33 1.78 2.49
C LEU A 67 -13.35 2.90 2.69
N ILE A 68 -12.97 4.14 2.41
CA ILE A 68 -13.87 5.30 2.53
C ILE A 68 -15.01 5.18 1.54
N LEU A 69 -14.74 4.82 0.27
CA LEU A 69 -15.80 4.60 -0.71
C LEU A 69 -16.71 3.42 -0.31
N ALA A 70 -16.13 2.32 0.16
CA ALA A 70 -16.89 1.16 0.61
C ALA A 70 -17.82 1.49 1.79
N ALA A 71 -17.29 2.17 2.81
CA ALA A 71 -18.05 2.59 3.97
C ALA A 71 -19.19 3.56 3.58
N LYS A 72 -18.95 4.52 2.69
CA LYS A 72 -19.98 5.44 2.22
C LYS A 72 -21.08 4.76 1.40
N LYS A 73 -20.70 3.81 0.52
CA LYS A 73 -21.64 3.18 -0.43
C LYS A 73 -22.44 2.05 0.22
N PHE A 74 -21.82 1.32 1.14
CA PHE A 74 -22.35 0.06 1.66
C PHE A 74 -22.47 0.00 3.19
N GLY A 75 -21.94 0.97 3.95
CA GLY A 75 -21.89 0.88 5.42
C GLY A 75 -20.90 -0.18 5.94
N THR A 76 -20.04 -0.69 5.07
CA THR A 76 -19.08 -1.76 5.37
C THR A 76 -17.98 -1.27 6.32
N LYS A 77 -17.50 -2.16 7.18
CA LYS A 77 -16.36 -1.89 8.07
C LYS A 77 -15.04 -2.28 7.42
N GLY A 78 -13.94 -1.65 7.82
CA GLY A 78 -12.64 -2.07 7.32
C GLY A 78 -11.42 -1.55 8.06
N LEU A 79 -10.28 -2.11 7.70
CA LEU A 79 -8.96 -1.72 8.21
C LEU A 79 -7.97 -1.55 7.05
N GLY A 80 -7.38 -0.37 6.95
CA GLY A 80 -6.31 -0.08 6.00
C GLY A 80 -4.94 -0.22 6.65
N ILE A 81 -4.02 -0.93 6.00
CA ILE A 81 -2.61 -0.99 6.41
C ILE A 81 -1.77 -0.20 5.42
N GLU A 82 -0.99 0.74 5.94
CA GLU A 82 -0.10 1.58 5.15
C GLU A 82 1.23 1.75 5.87
N ILE A 83 2.35 1.72 5.15
CA ILE A 83 3.68 1.84 5.75
C ILE A 83 4.02 3.31 6.03
N ASP A 84 3.54 4.22 5.18
CA ASP A 84 3.73 5.65 5.30
C ASP A 84 2.74 6.27 6.31
N LYS A 85 3.28 6.79 7.42
CA LYS A 85 2.51 7.46 8.47
C LYS A 85 1.74 8.68 7.98
N ASP A 86 2.23 9.39 6.96
CA ASP A 86 1.60 10.62 6.48
C ASP A 86 0.38 10.28 5.65
N LEU A 87 0.43 9.20 4.86
CA LEU A 87 -0.74 8.64 4.18
C LEU A 87 -1.78 8.08 5.16
N VAL A 88 -1.36 7.42 6.24
CA VAL A 88 -2.28 7.01 7.33
C VAL A 88 -3.00 8.21 7.93
N ARG A 89 -2.28 9.31 8.18
CA ARG A 89 -2.88 10.55 8.68
C ARG A 89 -3.88 11.14 7.67
N GLU A 90 -3.53 11.18 6.39
CA GLU A 90 -4.44 11.64 5.32
C GLU A 90 -5.69 10.77 5.21
N ALA A 91 -5.58 9.45 5.38
CA ALA A 91 -6.70 8.53 5.38
C ALA A 91 -7.67 8.79 6.55
N PHE A 92 -7.14 9.03 7.76
CA PHE A 92 -7.98 9.44 8.90
C PHE A 92 -8.66 10.79 8.66
N GLU A 93 -7.93 11.78 8.16
CA GLU A 93 -8.49 13.10 7.85
C GLU A 93 -9.62 13.02 6.81
N LEU A 94 -9.45 12.17 5.79
CA LEU A 94 -10.48 11.95 4.77
C LEU A 94 -11.68 11.18 5.34
N ALA A 95 -11.47 10.14 6.16
CA ALA A 95 -12.57 9.40 6.78
C ALA A 95 -13.45 10.30 7.65
N ILE A 96 -12.85 11.19 8.45
CA ILE A 96 -13.58 12.19 9.25
C ILE A 96 -14.33 13.17 8.34
N LYS A 97 -13.65 13.69 7.31
CA LYS A 97 -14.26 14.64 6.37
C LYS A 97 -15.48 14.03 5.66
N GLU A 98 -15.43 12.75 5.35
CA GLU A 98 -16.49 12.02 4.67
C GLU A 98 -17.53 11.40 5.62
N GLY A 99 -17.34 11.53 6.94
CA GLY A 99 -18.28 11.09 7.97
C GLY A 99 -18.37 9.57 8.14
N VAL A 100 -17.27 8.85 7.92
CA VAL A 100 -17.20 7.38 7.99
C VAL A 100 -16.16 6.87 8.99
N GLU A 101 -15.63 7.74 9.85
CA GLU A 101 -14.59 7.44 10.84
C GLU A 101 -15.00 6.35 11.84
N ASP A 102 -16.29 6.13 12.06
CA ASP A 102 -16.80 5.06 12.94
C ASP A 102 -16.82 3.67 12.26
N LEU A 103 -16.63 3.61 10.94
CA LEU A 103 -16.69 2.38 10.15
C LEU A 103 -15.31 1.87 9.73
N VAL A 104 -14.35 2.77 9.56
CA VAL A 104 -13.01 2.43 9.04
C VAL A 104 -11.92 2.85 10.00
N ASP A 105 -10.87 2.04 10.07
CA ASP A 105 -9.67 2.33 10.84
C ASP A 105 -8.43 2.21 9.93
N PHE A 106 -7.35 2.88 10.30
CA PHE A 106 -6.09 2.86 9.56
C PHE A 106 -4.92 2.65 10.51
N LYS A 107 -4.02 1.76 10.12
CA LYS A 107 -2.87 1.42 10.93
C LYS A 107 -1.58 1.54 10.13
N GLN A 108 -0.64 2.29 10.70
CA GLN A 108 0.72 2.25 10.21
C GLN A 108 1.33 0.86 10.45
N GLY A 109 1.81 0.21 9.40
CA GLY A 109 2.45 -1.10 9.54
C GLY A 109 2.95 -1.71 8.25
N ASP A 110 3.77 -2.74 8.40
CA ASP A 110 4.16 -3.60 7.30
C ASP A 110 3.04 -4.62 7.02
N LEU A 111 2.52 -4.60 5.80
CA LEU A 111 1.50 -5.52 5.32
C LEU A 111 1.94 -6.99 5.37
N PHE A 112 3.25 -7.28 5.35
CA PHE A 112 3.78 -8.64 5.45
C PHE A 112 3.69 -9.20 6.86
N GLU A 113 3.61 -8.35 7.88
CA GLU A 113 3.55 -8.74 9.30
C GLU A 113 2.11 -8.74 9.85
N LEU A 114 1.13 -8.26 9.07
CA LEU A 114 -0.27 -8.24 9.47
C LEU A 114 -0.89 -9.65 9.43
N ASP A 115 -1.70 -9.95 10.44
CA ASP A 115 -2.74 -10.98 10.34
C ASP A 115 -3.99 -10.38 9.70
N PHE A 116 -4.23 -10.75 8.44
CA PHE A 116 -5.43 -10.35 7.67
C PHE A 116 -6.47 -11.48 7.56
N SER A 117 -6.36 -12.56 8.33
CA SER A 117 -7.27 -13.71 8.26
C SER A 117 -8.75 -13.37 8.57
N LYS A 118 -9.01 -12.23 9.22
CA LYS A 118 -10.36 -11.74 9.52
C LYS A 118 -11.08 -11.07 8.34
N ALA A 119 -10.37 -10.78 7.25
CA ALA A 119 -10.99 -10.13 6.09
C ALA A 119 -11.96 -11.08 5.37
N THR A 120 -13.17 -10.60 5.11
CA THR A 120 -14.10 -11.26 4.19
C THR A 120 -13.85 -10.81 2.75
N VAL A 121 -13.26 -9.62 2.59
CA VAL A 121 -12.77 -9.05 1.33
C VAL A 121 -11.38 -8.45 1.55
N LEU A 122 -10.40 -8.85 0.73
CA LEU A 122 -9.04 -8.30 0.73
C LEU A 122 -8.83 -7.47 -0.54
N THR A 123 -8.43 -6.22 -0.42
CA THR A 123 -8.16 -5.33 -1.56
C THR A 123 -6.66 -5.05 -1.69
N LEU A 124 -6.18 -5.00 -2.94
CA LEU A 124 -4.76 -4.85 -3.27
C LEU A 124 -4.57 -3.90 -4.47
N TYR A 125 -3.72 -2.89 -4.34
CA TYR A 125 -3.09 -2.23 -5.49
C TYR A 125 -1.60 -2.02 -5.20
N LEU A 126 -0.81 -3.06 -5.48
CA LEU A 126 0.60 -3.15 -5.05
C LEU A 126 1.54 -3.30 -6.26
N PHE A 127 2.36 -4.34 -6.29
CA PHE A 127 3.28 -4.70 -7.38
C PHE A 127 3.27 -6.22 -7.59
N PRO A 128 3.68 -6.72 -8.77
CA PRO A 128 3.69 -8.16 -9.06
C PRO A 128 4.43 -8.98 -8.00
N ASP A 129 5.66 -8.59 -7.65
CA ASP A 129 6.48 -9.33 -6.67
C ASP A 129 5.88 -9.32 -5.26
N ILE A 130 5.17 -8.25 -4.91
CA ILE A 130 4.49 -8.12 -3.61
C ILE A 130 3.27 -9.04 -3.56
N ASN A 131 2.46 -9.06 -4.61
CA ASN A 131 1.34 -9.99 -4.75
C ASN A 131 1.83 -11.44 -4.62
N LEU A 132 2.87 -11.82 -5.36
CA LEU A 132 3.45 -13.17 -5.30
C LEU A 132 4.01 -13.54 -3.93
N LYS A 133 4.61 -12.58 -3.21
CA LYS A 133 5.09 -12.79 -1.84
C LYS A 133 3.96 -12.93 -0.83
N LEU A 134 2.84 -12.24 -1.03
CA LEU A 134 1.64 -12.35 -0.19
C LEU A 134 0.81 -13.61 -0.49
N ARG A 135 0.87 -14.10 -1.73
CA ARG A 135 0.05 -15.20 -2.23
C ARG A 135 -0.04 -16.42 -1.30
N PRO A 136 1.06 -16.94 -0.70
CA PRO A 136 0.97 -18.07 0.21
C PRO A 136 0.11 -17.77 1.45
N LYS A 137 0.23 -16.57 2.05
CA LYS A 137 -0.59 -16.16 3.18
C LYS A 137 -2.04 -15.92 2.79
N ILE A 138 -2.28 -15.36 1.61
CA ILE A 138 -3.63 -15.15 1.06
C ILE A 138 -4.33 -16.50 0.83
N TRP A 139 -3.61 -17.51 0.36
CA TRP A 139 -4.13 -18.86 0.15
C TRP A 139 -4.62 -19.54 1.44
N GLU A 140 -4.05 -19.18 2.59
CA GLU A 140 -4.42 -19.72 3.90
C GLU A 140 -5.63 -19.03 4.55
N MET A 141 -6.20 -18.01 3.89
CA MET A 141 -7.39 -17.33 4.39
C MET A 141 -8.62 -18.26 4.43
N PRO A 142 -9.68 -17.89 5.17
CA PRO A 142 -10.91 -18.66 5.18
C PRO A 142 -11.53 -18.84 3.78
N SER A 143 -12.10 -20.03 3.53
CA SER A 143 -12.87 -20.32 2.32
C SER A 143 -14.00 -19.30 2.14
N GLY A 144 -14.19 -18.85 0.91
CA GLY A 144 -15.17 -17.82 0.54
C GLY A 144 -14.67 -16.38 0.68
N THR A 145 -13.49 -16.14 1.27
CA THR A 145 -12.87 -14.81 1.21
C THR A 145 -12.66 -14.38 -0.24
N ARG A 146 -13.03 -13.14 -0.55
CA ARG A 146 -12.80 -12.55 -1.89
C ARG A 146 -11.54 -11.72 -1.86
N VAL A 147 -10.65 -11.93 -2.81
CA VAL A 147 -9.41 -11.17 -2.96
C VAL A 147 -9.49 -10.42 -4.27
N ILE A 148 -9.38 -9.10 -4.22
CA ILE A 148 -9.46 -8.26 -5.41
C ILE A 148 -8.19 -7.43 -5.58
N SER A 149 -7.59 -7.52 -6.77
CA SER A 149 -6.36 -6.81 -7.09
C SER A 149 -6.52 -5.94 -8.32
N HIS A 150 -6.06 -4.69 -8.20
CA HIS A 150 -5.95 -3.77 -9.32
C HIS A 150 -4.59 -3.95 -10.01
N ARG A 151 -4.64 -4.12 -11.34
CA ARG A 151 -3.54 -4.17 -12.30
C ARG A 151 -2.62 -5.38 -12.25
N PHE A 152 -2.39 -5.97 -11.08
CA PHE A 152 -1.40 -7.05 -10.93
C PHE A 152 -2.06 -8.37 -10.53
N ASP A 153 -1.67 -9.45 -11.20
CA ASP A 153 -2.20 -10.79 -10.96
C ASP A 153 -1.49 -11.48 -9.77
N MET A 154 -1.77 -12.77 -9.62
CA MET A 154 -1.14 -13.67 -8.66
C MET A 154 -0.33 -14.76 -9.37
N GLY A 155 0.29 -14.48 -10.52
CA GLY A 155 1.09 -15.43 -11.29
C GLY A 155 0.28 -16.61 -11.83
N ASP A 156 0.71 -17.84 -11.54
CA ASP A 156 0.03 -19.08 -11.97
C ASP A 156 -1.27 -19.39 -11.22
N TRP A 157 -1.70 -18.54 -10.29
CA TRP A 157 -3.01 -18.66 -9.66
C TRP A 157 -4.07 -17.92 -10.49
N GLU A 158 -4.82 -18.69 -11.27
CA GLU A 158 -5.86 -18.17 -12.15
C GLU A 158 -6.99 -17.46 -11.36
N PRO A 159 -7.39 -16.25 -11.77
CA PRO A 159 -8.51 -15.52 -11.17
C PRO A 159 -9.84 -16.17 -11.47
N THR A 160 -10.77 -16.07 -10.53
CA THR A 160 -12.18 -16.44 -10.72
C THR A 160 -12.87 -15.54 -11.74
N GLU A 161 -12.53 -14.24 -11.74
CA GLU A 161 -13.03 -13.28 -12.72
C GLU A 161 -11.94 -12.24 -13.03
N THR A 162 -11.87 -11.79 -14.28
CA THR A 162 -11.03 -10.67 -14.72
C THR A 162 -11.87 -9.66 -15.46
N ARG A 163 -11.71 -8.37 -15.14
CA ARG A 163 -12.44 -7.27 -15.79
C ARG A 163 -11.47 -6.20 -16.25
N THR A 164 -11.67 -5.68 -17.47
CA THR A 164 -10.97 -4.49 -17.96
C THR A 164 -11.93 -3.31 -17.98
N ILE A 165 -11.56 -2.25 -17.28
CA ILE A 165 -12.31 -1.01 -17.12
C ILE A 165 -11.60 0.06 -17.95
N GLU A 166 -12.31 0.65 -18.91
CA GLU A 166 -11.81 1.75 -19.74
C GLU A 166 -12.42 3.05 -19.24
N LEU A 167 -11.59 3.97 -18.77
CA LEU A 167 -12.02 5.27 -18.28
C LEU A 167 -12.25 6.24 -19.44
N ALA A 168 -12.91 7.37 -19.14
CA ALA A 168 -13.21 8.40 -20.14
C ALA A 168 -11.97 9.02 -20.80
N ASP A 169 -10.81 8.96 -20.14
CA ASP A 169 -9.53 9.40 -20.70
C ASP A 169 -8.85 8.33 -21.58
N GLY A 170 -9.51 7.20 -21.83
CA GLY A 170 -9.04 6.07 -22.62
C GLY A 170 -8.07 5.14 -21.89
N LYS A 171 -7.73 5.42 -20.62
CA LYS A 171 -6.87 4.51 -19.85
C LYS A 171 -7.62 3.24 -19.47
N LYS A 172 -6.92 2.12 -19.59
CA LYS A 172 -7.44 0.80 -19.24
C LYS A 172 -6.85 0.32 -17.92
N HIS A 173 -7.73 -0.21 -17.09
CA HIS A 173 -7.43 -0.75 -15.78
C HIS A 173 -7.92 -2.19 -15.75
N THR A 174 -7.06 -3.14 -15.40
CA THR A 174 -7.48 -4.54 -15.25
C THR A 174 -7.64 -4.84 -13.78
N VAL A 175 -8.72 -5.49 -13.42
CA VAL A 175 -9.05 -5.92 -12.06
C VAL A 175 -9.24 -7.42 -12.07
N PHE A 176 -8.68 -8.08 -11.06
CA PHE A 176 -8.70 -9.51 -10.89
C PHE A 176 -9.40 -9.87 -9.57
N LEU A 177 -10.27 -10.86 -9.60
CA LEU A 177 -10.95 -11.41 -8.42
C LEU A 177 -10.59 -12.88 -8.26
N TRP A 178 -10.22 -13.26 -7.04
CA TRP A 178 -10.16 -14.65 -6.59
C TRP A 178 -11.14 -14.87 -5.46
N VAL A 179 -11.68 -16.09 -5.38
CA VAL A 179 -12.40 -16.57 -4.19
C VAL A 179 -11.60 -17.72 -3.61
N ILE A 180 -11.26 -17.62 -2.33
CA ILE A 180 -10.53 -18.67 -1.62
C ILE A 180 -11.39 -19.94 -1.58
N PRO A 181 -10.87 -21.12 -1.99
CA PRO A 181 -11.63 -22.36 -2.08
C PRO A 181 -12.06 -22.90 -0.71
#